data_AF-A0AAW0YI96-F1
#
_entry.id   AF-A0AAW0YI96-F1
#
_cell.length_a   1.000
_cell.length_b   1.000
_cell.length_c   1.000
_cell.angle_alpha   90.00
_cell.angle_beta   90.00
_cell.angle_gamma   90.00
#
_symmetry.space_group_name_H-M   'P 1'
#
loop_
_entity.id
_entity.type
_entity.pdbx_description
1 polymer ?
#
loop_
_entity_poly.entity_id
_entity_poly.type
_entity_poly.pdbx_seq_one_letter_code
_entity_poly.pdbx_strand_id
1 'polypeptide(L)'
;MPTIDKMIFGNGPLGPSLAPWIRQRPTLQKFWARWSNWYKNAAGYRQKGYLYDDLIVEENPTVQKAISRLPANQSYDRVFRMRRGLIQSMLHTPLPKEQWTKAEADERYLTPLIEQVVAEEKEREEWDTMVVERLKQRKEGKKNIFG
;
A
#
# COMPACT_ATOMS: atom_id res chain seq x y z
N MET A 1 -11.21 3.33 16.91
CA MET A 1 -11.61 3.53 15.50
C MET A 1 -10.38 3.95 14.71
N PRO A 2 -10.18 3.52 13.46
CA PRO A 2 -9.15 4.14 12.63
C PRO A 2 -9.49 5.64 12.54
N THR A 3 -8.50 6.51 12.72
CA THR A 3 -8.68 7.95 12.60
C THR A 3 -9.11 8.31 11.17
N ILE A 4 -9.95 9.34 11.00
CA ILE A 4 -10.45 9.80 9.68
C ILE A 4 -9.29 10.08 8.71
N ASP A 5 -8.13 10.51 9.22
CA ASP A 5 -6.88 10.66 8.46
C ASP A 5 -6.42 9.38 7.77
N LYS A 6 -6.61 8.20 8.39
CA LYS A 6 -6.31 6.90 7.75
C LYS A 6 -7.36 6.50 6.70
N MET A 7 -8.50 7.18 6.66
CA MET A 7 -9.68 6.73 5.90
C MET A 7 -9.86 7.42 4.54
N ILE A 8 -9.18 8.52 4.23
CA ILE A 8 -9.57 9.34 3.07
C ILE A 8 -8.39 9.87 2.22
N PHE A 9 -7.22 10.20 2.79
CA PHE A 9 -6.19 10.93 2.03
C PHE A 9 -4.74 10.54 2.38
N GLY A 10 -4.37 9.28 2.17
CA GLY A 10 -2.96 8.90 2.16
C GLY A 10 -2.31 9.31 0.84
N ASN A 11 -1.46 10.35 0.84
CA ASN A 11 -0.56 10.70 -0.27
C ASN A 11 0.64 9.71 -0.37
N GLY A 12 0.40 8.43 -0.05
CA GLY A 12 1.42 7.38 -0.05
C GLY A 12 1.39 6.53 -1.32
N PRO A 13 2.33 5.58 -1.47
CA PRO A 13 2.43 4.71 -2.65
C PRO A 13 1.21 3.82 -2.90
N LEU A 14 0.31 3.67 -1.92
CA LEU A 14 -0.95 2.91 -2.04
C LEU A 14 -2.13 3.75 -2.55
N GLY A 15 -1.97 5.07 -2.67
CA GLY A 15 -3.00 6.01 -3.07
C GLY A 15 -4.15 6.20 -2.07
N PRO A 16 -5.10 7.10 -2.35
CA PRO A 16 -6.27 7.32 -1.50
C PRO A 16 -7.17 6.08 -1.49
N SER A 17 -7.62 5.67 -0.30
CA SER A 17 -8.43 4.46 -0.13
C SER A 17 -9.73 4.75 0.61
N LEU A 18 -10.86 4.56 -0.06
CA LEU A 18 -12.19 4.58 0.54
C LEU A 18 -12.57 3.22 1.19
N ALA A 19 -11.69 2.22 1.12
CA ALA A 19 -11.99 0.87 1.58
C ALA A 19 -12.38 0.80 3.07
N PRO A 20 -11.71 1.51 4.00
CA PRO A 20 -12.12 1.52 5.41
C PRO A 20 -13.54 2.06 5.63
N TRP A 21 -13.95 3.07 4.83
CA TRP A 21 -15.28 3.64 4.90
C TRP A 21 -16.34 2.70 4.31
N ILE A 22 -16.05 2.06 3.17
CA ILE A 22 -16.96 1.09 2.54
C ILE A 22 -17.19 -0.12 3.45
N ARG A 23 -16.14 -0.63 4.11
CA ARG A 23 -16.24 -1.81 5.00
C ARG A 23 -17.14 -1.59 6.21
N GLN A 24 -17.36 -0.35 6.65
CA GLN A 24 -18.26 -0.03 7.77
C GLN A 24 -19.75 -0.19 7.40
N ARG A 25 -20.10 -0.20 6.11
CA ARG A 25 -21.48 -0.25 5.62
C ARG A 25 -21.75 -1.59 4.93
N PRO A 26 -22.46 -2.56 5.55
CA PRO A 26 -22.61 -3.92 5.01
C PRO A 26 -23.29 -3.99 3.64
N THR A 27 -24.30 -3.15 3.39
CA THR A 27 -25.01 -3.10 2.10
C THR A 27 -24.12 -2.60 0.97
N LEU A 28 -23.40 -1.51 1.24
CA LEU A 28 -22.45 -0.90 0.33
C LEU A 28 -21.26 -1.84 0.05
N GLN A 29 -20.75 -2.49 1.09
CA GLN A 29 -19.67 -3.47 0.99
C GLN A 29 -20.05 -4.65 0.09
N LYS A 30 -21.25 -5.22 0.21
CA LYS A 30 -21.74 -6.29 -0.68
C LYS A 30 -21.84 -5.83 -2.14
N PHE A 31 -22.33 -4.62 -2.37
CA PHE A 31 -22.41 -4.04 -3.72
C PHE A 31 -21.01 -3.90 -4.33
N TRP A 32 -20.09 -3.23 -3.64
CA TRP A 32 -18.73 -3.01 -4.13
C TRP A 32 -17.89 -4.28 -4.22
N ALA A 33 -18.14 -5.29 -3.37
CA ALA A 33 -17.44 -6.57 -3.45
C ALA A 33 -17.67 -7.28 -4.79
N ARG A 34 -18.90 -7.23 -5.32
CA ARG A 34 -19.24 -7.81 -6.63
C ARG A 34 -18.49 -7.10 -7.76
N TRP A 35 -18.52 -5.77 -7.77
CA TRP A 35 -17.80 -4.94 -8.74
C TRP A 35 -16.28 -5.12 -8.64
N SER A 36 -15.74 -5.19 -7.43
CA SER A 36 -14.31 -5.41 -7.18
C SER A 36 -13.85 -6.77 -7.71
N ASN A 37 -14.62 -7.83 -7.47
CA ASN A 37 -14.27 -9.16 -7.97
C ASN A 37 -14.32 -9.21 -9.51
N TRP A 38 -15.34 -8.61 -10.12
CA TRP A 38 -15.41 -8.49 -11.58
C TRP A 38 -14.20 -7.74 -12.14
N TYR A 39 -13.86 -6.59 -11.57
CA TYR A 39 -12.72 -5.77 -12.00
C TYR A 39 -11.40 -6.54 -11.88
N LYS A 40 -11.15 -7.24 -10.77
CA LYS A 40 -9.93 -8.03 -10.57
C LYS A 40 -9.79 -9.14 -11.62
N ASN A 41 -10.89 -9.76 -12.03
CA ASN A 41 -10.88 -10.78 -13.08
C ASN A 41 -10.67 -10.16 -14.47
N ALA A 42 -11.27 -8.99 -14.72
CA ALA A 42 -11.10 -8.25 -15.97
C ALA A 42 -9.67 -7.68 -16.15
N ALA A 43 -9.00 -7.29 -15.06
CA ALA A 43 -7.65 -6.74 -15.07
C ALA A 43 -6.57 -7.71 -15.58
N GLY A 44 -6.85 -9.03 -15.62
CA GLY A 44 -6.01 -10.01 -16.31
C GLY A 44 -4.66 -10.34 -15.67
N TYR A 45 -4.22 -9.64 -14.62
CA TYR A 45 -2.92 -9.91 -13.96
C TYR A 45 -2.80 -11.36 -13.44
N ARG A 46 -3.91 -11.95 -12.99
CA ARG A 46 -3.98 -13.36 -12.55
C ARG A 46 -3.67 -14.34 -13.68
N GLN A 47 -3.98 -13.98 -14.93
CA GLN A 47 -3.68 -14.80 -16.13
C GLN A 47 -2.19 -14.83 -16.46
N LYS A 48 -1.44 -13.82 -16.00
CA LYS A 48 0.04 -13.78 -16.04
C LYS A 48 0.67 -14.38 -14.78
N GLY A 49 -0.16 -14.84 -13.84
CA GLY A 49 0.29 -15.45 -12.60
C GLY A 49 0.91 -14.44 -11.61
N TYR A 50 0.49 -13.18 -11.69
CA TYR A 50 0.82 -12.15 -10.71
C TYR A 50 -0.12 -12.19 -9.51
N LEU A 51 0.36 -11.63 -8.39
CA LEU A 51 -0.48 -11.19 -7.28
C LEU A 51 -0.80 -9.70 -7.45
N TYR A 52 -1.83 -9.19 -6.77
CA TYR A 52 -2.15 -7.77 -6.90
C TYR A 52 -0.99 -6.85 -6.49
N ASP A 53 -0.29 -7.19 -5.41
CA ASP A 53 0.80 -6.37 -4.87
C ASP A 53 2.05 -6.33 -5.78
N ASP A 54 2.14 -7.24 -6.75
CA ASP A 54 3.15 -7.20 -7.81
C ASP A 54 2.94 -5.99 -8.75
N LEU A 55 1.72 -5.44 -8.84
CA LEU A 55 1.40 -4.30 -9.71
C LEU A 55 1.76 -2.94 -9.10
N ILE A 56 2.25 -2.91 -7.86
CA ILE A 56 2.63 -1.68 -7.17
C ILE A 56 3.95 -1.15 -7.78
N VAL A 57 3.99 0.14 -8.08
CA VAL A 57 5.15 0.86 -8.62
C VAL A 57 6.30 0.80 -7.60
N GLU A 58 7.45 0.28 -8.01
CA GLU A 58 8.61 0.05 -7.12
C GLU A 58 9.60 1.23 -7.12
N GLU A 59 9.43 2.20 -8.01
CA GLU A 59 10.21 3.45 -8.11
C GLU A 59 9.84 4.48 -7.02
N ASN A 60 9.47 4.00 -5.83
CA ASN A 60 9.18 4.81 -4.66
C ASN A 60 10.06 4.34 -3.48
N PRO A 61 10.77 5.24 -2.78
CA PRO A 61 11.67 4.87 -1.68
C PRO A 61 10.97 4.10 -0.55
N THR A 62 9.72 4.44 -0.23
CA THR A 62 8.89 3.75 0.77
C THR A 62 8.64 2.29 0.34
N VAL A 63 8.35 2.06 -0.95
CA VAL A 63 8.11 0.70 -1.50
C VAL A 63 9.41 -0.09 -1.55
N GLN A 64 10.54 0.53 -1.93
CA GLN A 64 11.85 -0.13 -1.90
C GLN A 64 12.24 -0.55 -0.48
N LYS A 65 11.99 0.30 0.51
CA LYS A 65 12.19 -0.02 1.93
C LYS A 65 11.25 -1.14 2.41
N ALA A 66 10.03 -1.22 1.87
CA ALA A 66 9.13 -2.34 2.15
C ALA A 66 9.62 -3.65 1.50
N ILE A 67 10.12 -3.60 0.26
CA ILE A 67 10.69 -4.78 -0.43
C ILE A 67 11.92 -5.30 0.29
N SER A 68 12.79 -4.43 0.82
CA SER A 68 13.99 -4.86 1.56
C SER A 68 13.68 -5.55 2.89
N ARG A 69 12.47 -5.37 3.43
CA ARG A 69 11.97 -6.04 4.64
C ARG A 69 11.32 -7.40 4.37
N LEU A 70 11.04 -7.73 3.11
CA LEU A 70 10.42 -9.01 2.77
C LEU A 70 11.33 -10.16 3.19
N PRO A 71 10.76 -11.28 3.68
CA PRO A 71 11.53 -12.48 3.91
C PRO A 71 12.06 -13.02 2.57
N ALA A 72 13.23 -13.68 2.62
CA ALA A 72 13.94 -14.09 1.41
C ALA A 72 13.08 -14.96 0.47
N ASN A 73 12.29 -15.89 1.02
CA ASN A 73 11.38 -16.74 0.24
C ASN A 73 10.36 -15.91 -0.58
N GLN A 74 9.66 -14.96 0.04
CA GLN A 74 8.68 -14.13 -0.66
C GLN A 74 9.33 -13.21 -1.70
N SER A 75 10.55 -12.73 -1.42
CA SER A 75 11.33 -11.95 -2.36
C SER A 75 11.68 -12.76 -3.62
N TYR A 76 12.16 -14.00 -3.45
CA TYR A 76 12.42 -14.90 -4.58
C TYR A 76 11.14 -15.22 -5.37
N ASP A 77 10.04 -15.52 -4.69
CA ASP A 77 8.76 -15.82 -5.33
C ASP A 77 8.22 -14.62 -6.12
N ARG A 78 8.38 -13.40 -5.59
CA ARG A 78 8.06 -12.15 -6.31
C ARG A 78 8.87 -12.05 -7.60
N VAL A 79 10.20 -12.18 -7.51
CA VAL A 79 11.08 -12.06 -8.68
C VAL A 79 10.76 -13.13 -9.73
N PHE A 80 10.41 -14.34 -9.30
CA PHE A 80 9.96 -15.41 -10.21
C PHE A 80 8.67 -15.01 -10.96
N ARG A 81 7.64 -14.52 -10.25
CA ARG A 81 6.39 -14.05 -10.88
C ARG A 81 6.65 -12.92 -11.88
N MET A 82 7.49 -11.94 -11.53
CA MET A 82 7.93 -10.85 -12.42
C MET A 82 8.55 -11.33 -13.72
N ARG A 83 9.55 -12.21 -13.61
CA ARG A 83 10.22 -12.76 -14.79
C ARG A 83 9.25 -13.54 -15.67
N ARG A 84 8.39 -14.36 -15.05
CA ARG A 84 7.38 -15.15 -15.76
C ARG A 84 6.42 -14.25 -16.53
N GLY A 85 5.85 -13.22 -15.88
CA GLY A 85 4.91 -12.33 -16.53
C GLY A 85 5.54 -11.43 -17.60
N LEU A 86 6.83 -11.09 -17.47
CA LEU A 86 7.59 -10.39 -18.52
C LEU A 86 7.74 -11.27 -19.77
N ILE A 87 8.15 -12.53 -19.62
CA ILE A 87 8.22 -13.51 -20.72
C ILE A 87 6.85 -13.67 -21.37
N GLN A 88 5.80 -13.79 -20.54
CA GLN A 88 4.43 -13.95 -21.02
C GLN A 88 3.95 -12.72 -21.81
N SER A 89 4.36 -11.53 -21.38
CA SER A 89 4.07 -10.29 -22.10
C SER A 89 4.79 -10.21 -23.44
N MET A 90 6.05 -10.65 -23.49
CA MET A 90 6.85 -10.69 -24.72
C MET A 90 6.27 -11.68 -25.74
N LEU A 91 5.76 -12.83 -25.28
CA LEU A 91 5.17 -13.84 -26.15
C LEU A 91 3.72 -13.52 -26.57
N HIS A 92 3.08 -12.51 -25.98
CA HIS A 92 1.66 -12.17 -26.16
C HIS A 92 0.68 -13.35 -25.98
N THR A 93 1.10 -14.40 -25.29
CA THR A 93 0.25 -15.52 -24.91
C THR A 93 -0.16 -15.34 -23.44
N PRO A 94 -1.25 -15.94 -22.95
CA PRO A 94 -1.51 -16.09 -21.50
C PRO A 94 -0.99 -17.43 -20.96
N LEU A 95 -0.77 -17.53 -19.64
CA LEU A 95 -0.38 -18.81 -19.04
C LEU A 95 -1.51 -19.84 -19.21
N PRO A 96 -1.22 -21.15 -19.14
CA PRO A 96 -2.25 -22.17 -18.99
C PRO A 96 -3.17 -21.87 -17.80
N LYS A 97 -4.48 -22.12 -17.93
CA LYS A 97 -5.49 -21.78 -16.91
C LYS A 97 -5.21 -22.37 -15.53
N GLU A 98 -4.55 -23.53 -15.48
CA GLU A 98 -4.17 -24.22 -14.24
C GLU A 98 -3.12 -23.43 -13.43
N GLN A 99 -2.31 -22.61 -14.11
CA GLN A 99 -1.24 -21.81 -13.50
C GLN A 99 -1.69 -20.39 -13.17
N TRP A 100 -2.96 -20.05 -13.42
CA TRP A 100 -3.49 -18.74 -13.07
C TRP A 100 -3.58 -18.60 -11.56
N THR A 101 -3.29 -17.39 -11.07
CA THR A 101 -3.45 -17.08 -9.65
C THR A 101 -4.91 -17.23 -9.26
N LYS A 102 -5.20 -18.13 -8.32
CA LYS A 102 -6.54 -18.30 -7.75
C LYS A 102 -6.91 -17.06 -6.94
N ALA A 103 -8.21 -16.74 -6.87
CA ALA A 103 -8.67 -15.60 -6.09
C ALA A 103 -8.33 -15.70 -4.59
N GLU A 104 -8.23 -16.92 -4.06
CA GLU A 104 -7.86 -17.21 -2.67
C GLU A 104 -6.36 -17.00 -2.40
N ALA A 105 -5.51 -17.26 -3.39
CA ALA A 105 -4.06 -17.09 -3.29
C ALA A 105 -3.59 -15.66 -3.60
N ASP A 106 -4.51 -14.78 -4.01
CA ASP A 106 -4.25 -13.36 -4.30
C ASP A 106 -4.14 -12.54 -3.00
N GLU A 107 -3.07 -12.82 -2.26
CA GLU A 107 -2.77 -12.22 -0.96
C GLU A 107 -2.00 -10.90 -1.07
N ARG A 108 -2.21 -10.04 -0.07
CA ARG A 108 -1.60 -8.72 0.05
C ARG A 108 -0.33 -8.80 0.90
N TYR A 109 0.74 -9.36 0.32
CA TYR A 109 1.98 -9.64 1.04
C TYR A 109 2.86 -8.39 1.27
N LEU A 110 2.80 -7.39 0.39
CA LEU A 110 3.66 -6.19 0.44
C LEU A 110 2.94 -5.00 1.08
N THR A 111 1.64 -4.87 0.86
CA THR A 111 0.78 -3.82 1.44
C THR A 111 1.01 -3.59 2.95
N PRO A 112 1.01 -4.62 3.83
CA PRO A 112 1.19 -4.39 5.26
C PRO A 112 2.58 -3.84 5.61
N LEU A 113 3.62 -4.23 4.86
CA LEU A 113 4.98 -3.69 5.06
C LEU A 113 5.05 -2.22 4.60
N ILE A 114 4.38 -1.87 3.50
CA ILE A 114 4.27 -0.49 3.05
C ILE A 114 3.56 0.37 4.11
N GLU A 115 2.44 -0.10 4.66
CA GLU A 115 1.70 0.61 5.71
C GLU A 115 2.56 0.86 6.96
N GLN A 116 3.40 -0.11 7.34
CA GLN A 116 4.35 0.05 8.44
C GLN A 116 5.40 1.12 8.13
N VAL A 117 6.01 1.10 6.94
CA VAL A 117 7.02 2.10 6.55
C VAL A 117 6.41 3.50 6.51
N VAL A 118 5.22 3.66 5.94
CA VAL A 118 4.52 4.96 5.90
C VAL A 118 4.19 5.45 7.30
N ALA A 119 3.79 4.56 8.21
CA ALA A 119 3.53 4.93 9.60
C ALA A 119 4.80 5.40 10.32
N GLU A 120 5.93 4.72 10.12
CA GLU A 120 7.24 5.14 10.66
C GLU A 120 7.69 6.50 10.11
N GLU A 121 7.51 6.74 8.80
CA GLU A 121 7.87 8.00 8.16
C GLU A 121 7.03 9.15 8.70
N LYS A 122 5.71 8.93 8.82
CA LYS A 122 4.80 9.92 9.41
C LYS A 122 5.15 10.20 10.88
N GLU A 123 5.41 9.16 11.67
CA GLU A 123 5.84 9.33 13.06
C GLU A 123 7.11 10.18 13.13
N ARG A 124 8.11 9.88 12.29
CA ARG A 124 9.36 10.65 12.24
C ARG A 124 9.12 12.13 11.89
N GLU A 125 8.28 12.42 10.91
CA GLU A 125 7.90 13.79 10.54
C GLU A 125 7.20 14.55 11.68
N GLU A 126 6.32 13.87 12.40
CA GLU A 126 5.64 14.40 13.59
C GLU A 126 6.65 14.74 14.70
N TRP A 127 7.63 13.85 14.95
CA TRP A 127 8.71 14.08 15.92
C TRP A 127 9.62 15.26 15.52
N ASP A 128 9.98 15.36 14.24
CA ASP A 128 10.85 16.43 13.73
C ASP A 128 10.17 17.81 13.82
N THR A 129 8.84 17.85 13.71
CA THR A 129 8.04 19.09 13.78
C THR A 129 7.56 19.41 15.21
N MET A 130 7.79 18.52 16.17
CA MET A 130 7.29 18.67 17.53
C MET A 130 7.95 19.86 18.25
N VAL A 131 7.18 20.92 18.51
CA VAL A 131 7.65 22.07 19.31
C VAL A 131 7.35 21.81 20.79
N VAL A 132 8.40 21.78 21.62
CA VAL A 132 8.25 21.66 23.08
C VAL A 132 7.54 22.90 23.64
N GLU A 133 6.37 22.73 24.27
CA GLU A 133 5.54 23.82 24.81
C GLU A 133 6.32 24.75 25.76
N ARG A 134 7.20 24.19 26.60
CA ARG A 134 8.08 24.98 27.48
C ARG A 134 9.00 25.92 26.70
N LEU A 135 9.54 25.47 25.57
CA LEU A 135 10.39 26.31 24.71
C LEU A 135 9.57 27.38 24.00
N LYS A 136 8.32 27.07 23.64
CA LYS A 136 7.36 28.04 23.08
C LYS A 136 7.04 29.14 24.09
N GLN A 137 6.66 28.78 25.32
CA GLN A 137 6.40 29.72 26.41
C GLN A 137 7.63 30.59 26.73
N ARG A 138 8.84 30.02 26.74
CA ARG A 138 10.08 30.80 26.96
C ARG A 138 10.35 31.80 25.82
N LYS A 139 10.10 31.41 24.56
CA LYS A 139 10.27 32.31 23.40
C LYS A 139 9.24 33.43 23.42
N GLU A 140 7.99 33.13 23.72
CA GLU A 140 6.91 34.12 23.86
C GLU A 140 7.19 35.10 25.00
N GLY A 141 7.61 34.59 26.18
CA GLY A 141 8.02 35.42 27.31
C GLY A 141 9.16 36.39 26.98
N LYS A 142 10.19 35.94 26.24
CA LYS A 142 11.27 36.83 25.79
C LYS A 142 10.80 37.89 24.80
N LYS A 143 9.88 37.56 23.91
CA LYS A 143 9.34 38.50 22.91
C LYS A 143 8.59 39.66 23.58
N ASN A 144 7.89 39.38 24.68
CA ASN A 144 7.13 40.36 25.45
C ASN A 144 8.00 41.28 26.33
N ILE A 145 9.29 40.97 26.51
CA ILE A 145 10.22 41.78 27.32
C ILE A 145 10.90 42.88 26.46
N PHE A 146 10.89 42.75 25.14
CA PHE A 146 11.56 43.68 24.21
C PHE A 146 10.58 44.49 23.34
N GLY A 147 9.30 44.58 23.72
CA GLY A 147 8.29 45.46 23.12
C GLY A 147 7.70 46.37 24.18
#